data_AF-A0A529SZF2-F1
#
_entry.id   AF-A0A529SZF2-F1
#
_cell.length_a   1.000
_cell.length_b   1.000
_cell.length_c   1.000
_cell.angle_alpha   90.00
_cell.angle_beta   90.00
_cell.angle_gamma   90.00
#
_symmetry.space_group_name_H-M   'P 1'
#
loop_
_entity.id
_entity.type
_entity.pdbx_description
1 polymer ?
#
loop_
_entity_poly.entity_id
_entity_poly.type
_entity_poly.pdbx_seq_one_letter_code
_entity_poly.pdbx_strand_id
1 'polypeptide(L)' 'NGGRVEVGNRRGDLVLHARFFDGVKRGVVIAEGIWPNSAHERGEGINVLTGADAPAPYGGAAFHDNKVWLRAL' A
#
# COMPACT_ATOMS: atom_id res chain seq x y z
N ASN A 1 -6.03 -0.74 17.85
CA ASN A 1 -5.44 0.33 17.01
C ASN A 1 -4.04 -0.16 16.66
N GLY A 2 -3.83 -0.74 15.48
CA GLY A 2 -2.61 -1.48 15.11
C GLY A 2 -1.34 -0.64 14.96
N GLY A 3 -1.33 0.60 15.48
CA GLY A 3 -0.19 1.50 15.48
C GLY A 3 0.13 2.12 14.13
N ARG A 4 1.22 2.90 14.11
CA ARG A 4 1.86 3.34 12.88
C ARG A 4 2.69 2.18 12.32
N VAL A 5 2.63 2.02 11.01
CA VAL A 5 3.41 1.00 10.30
C VAL A 5 4.08 1.65 9.11
N GLU A 6 5.34 1.29 8.89
CA GLU A 6 5.99 1.52 7.62
C GLU A 6 5.65 0.34 6.70
N VAL A 7 5.11 0.66 5.52
CA VAL A 7 4.82 -0.30 4.46
C VAL A 7 5.67 0.06 3.26
N GLY A 8 6.32 -0.93 2.65
CA GLY A 8 7.19 -0.66 1.52
C GLY A 8 7.46 -1.87 0.65
N ASN A 9 8.10 -1.60 -0.49
CA ASN A 9 8.62 -2.60 -1.40
C ASN A 9 9.84 -2.04 -2.16
N ARG A 10 10.23 -2.68 -3.27
CA ARG A 10 11.39 -2.25 -4.08
C ARG A 10 11.21 -0.90 -4.78
N ARG A 11 10.00 -0.33 -4.81
CA ARG A 11 9.67 0.92 -5.51
C ARG A 11 9.64 2.12 -4.56
N GLY A 12 9.32 1.90 -3.29
CA GLY A 12 9.31 2.93 -2.26
C GLY A 12 8.61 2.44 -0.99
N ASP A 13 8.32 3.39 -0.11
CA ASP A 13 7.69 3.15 1.19
C ASP A 13 6.87 4.36 1.63
N LEU A 14 5.98 4.13 2.60
CA LEU A 14 5.16 5.15 3.23
C LEU A 14 4.74 4.71 4.65
N VAL A 15 4.25 5.67 5.43
CA VAL A 15 3.69 5.43 6.76
C VAL A 15 2.17 5.42 6.70
N LEU A 16 1.56 4.39 7.28
CA LEU A 16 0.11 4.25 7.43
C LEU A 16 -0.27 3.93 8.88
N HIS A 17 -1.54 4.17 9.23
CA HIS A 17 -2.13 3.71 10.48
C HIS A 17 -2.82 2.37 10.27
N ALA A 18 -2.36 1.33 10.95
CA ALA A 18 -2.94 0.01 10.84
C ALA A 18 -4.15 -0.18 11.76
N ARG A 19 -5.11 -0.99 11.30
CA ARG A 19 -6.23 -1.47 12.08
C ARG A 19 -6.32 -2.99 11.92
N PHE A 20 -6.50 -3.71 13.04
CA PHE A 20 -6.83 -5.12 13.00
C PHE A 20 -8.30 -5.30 12.66
N PHE A 21 -8.56 -6.26 11.77
CA PHE A 21 -9.89 -6.58 11.28
C PHE A 21 -9.95 -8.05 10.90
N ASP A 22 -11.04 -8.71 11.28
CA ASP A 22 -11.35 -10.07 10.88
C ASP A 22 -12.00 -10.05 9.49
N GLY A 23 -11.34 -10.62 8.48
CA GLY A 23 -11.92 -10.65 7.12
C GLY A 23 -10.90 -10.59 5.98
N VAL A 24 -9.61 -10.65 6.28
CA VAL A 24 -8.54 -10.78 5.27
C VAL A 24 -7.75 -12.05 5.48
N LYS A 25 -7.21 -12.61 4.38
CA LYS A 25 -6.34 -13.78 4.45
C LYS A 25 -5.04 -13.43 5.18
N ARG A 26 -4.47 -14.39 5.92
CA ARG A 26 -3.15 -14.23 6.53
C ARG A 26 -2.11 -13.85 5.48
N GLY A 27 -1.32 -12.81 5.77
CA GLY A 27 -0.30 -12.27 4.86
C GLY A 27 -0.83 -11.29 3.82
N VAL A 28 -2.13 -10.97 3.84
CA VAL A 28 -2.73 -9.93 2.99
C VAL A 28 -3.06 -8.71 3.83
N VAL A 29 -2.79 -7.53 3.27
CA VAL A 29 -3.21 -6.25 3.82
C VAL A 29 -4.05 -5.48 2.83
N ILE A 30 -4.91 -4.61 3.34
CA ILE A 30 -5.74 -3.71 2.54
C ILE A 30 -5.38 -2.29 2.93
N ALA A 31 -5.04 -1.47 1.94
CA ALA A 31 -5.02 -0.01 2.06
C ALA A 31 -6.27 0.52 1.35
N GLU A 32 -7.17 1.15 2.09
CA GLU A 32 -8.45 1.63 1.55
C GLU A 32 -8.30 3.01 0.90
N GLY A 33 -8.67 3.08 -0.38
CA GLY A 33 -8.76 4.33 -1.14
C GLY A 33 -7.44 4.83 -1.71
N ILE A 34 -7.54 5.79 -2.63
CA ILE A 34 -6.43 6.56 -3.17
C ILE A 34 -6.58 7.98 -2.64
N TRP A 35 -5.78 8.33 -1.65
CA TRP A 35 -5.80 9.64 -1.03
C TRP A 35 -4.81 10.58 -1.71
N PRO A 36 -5.05 11.90 -1.67
CA PRO A 36 -4.04 12.87 -2.08
C PRO A 36 -2.71 12.65 -1.36
N ASN A 37 -1.60 12.91 -2.03
CA ASN A 37 -0.25 12.81 -1.45
C ASN A 37 -0.11 13.57 -0.11
N SER A 38 -0.71 14.75 -0.01
CA SER A 38 -0.71 15.57 1.22
C SER A 38 -1.44 14.94 2.41
N ALA A 39 -2.24 13.90 2.20
CA ALA A 39 -2.88 13.15 3.28
C ALA A 39 -1.95 12.12 3.93
N HIS A 40 -0.77 11.88 3.35
CA HIS A 40 0.22 10.93 3.84
C HIS A 40 1.34 11.66 4.58
N GLU A 41 1.84 11.08 5.68
CA GLU A 41 2.80 11.74 6.59
C GLU A 41 4.07 12.25 5.89
N ARG A 42 4.52 11.54 4.84
CA ARG A 42 5.75 11.86 4.10
C ARG A 42 5.49 12.48 2.72
N GLY A 43 4.23 12.72 2.35
CA GLY A 43 3.87 13.26 1.04
C GLY A 43 3.83 12.24 -0.11
N GLU A 44 4.19 10.98 0.13
CA GLU A 44 4.08 9.89 -0.85
C GLU A 44 2.77 9.11 -0.66
N GLY A 45 2.00 8.98 -1.74
CA GLY A 45 0.75 8.21 -1.73
C GLY A 45 0.95 6.71 -1.91
N ILE A 46 -0.08 5.91 -1.59
CA ILE A 46 -0.04 4.43 -1.69
C ILE A 46 0.42 3.90 -3.06
N ASN A 47 0.20 4.66 -4.13
CA ASN A 47 0.60 4.29 -5.49
C ASN A 47 2.13 4.26 -5.69
N VAL A 48 2.93 4.81 -4.76
CA VAL A 48 4.39 4.62 -4.76
C VAL A 48 4.78 3.13 -4.73
N LEU A 49 3.90 2.29 -4.17
CA LEU A 49 4.09 0.84 -4.12
C LEU A 49 3.65 0.13 -5.40
N THR A 50 2.90 0.79 -6.28
CA THR A 50 2.30 0.19 -7.48
C THR A 50 3.21 0.31 -8.69
N GLY A 51 3.32 -0.77 -9.47
CA GLY A 51 4.07 -0.74 -10.72
C GLY A 51 3.34 0.03 -11.82
N ALA A 52 4.10 0.78 -12.62
CA ALA A 52 3.63 1.41 -13.86
C ALA A 52 3.71 0.46 -15.07
N ASP A 53 3.88 -0.84 -14.82
CA ASP A 53 3.89 -1.86 -15.85
C ASP A 53 2.51 -1.89 -16.52
N ALA A 54 2.45 -1.95 -17.86
CA ALA A 54 1.19 -2.08 -18.59
C ALA A 54 0.76 -3.56 -18.55
N PRO A 55 -0.24 -3.94 -17.73
CA PRO A 55 -0.67 -5.33 -17.68
C PRO A 55 -1.38 -5.72 -18.98
N ALA A 56 -1.24 -6.98 -19.36
CA ALA A 56 -2.02 -7.54 -20.46
C ALA A 56 -3.53 -7.53 -20.13
N PRO A 57 -4.42 -7.56 -21.14
CA PRO A 57 -4.13 -7.46 -22.58
C PRO A 57 -4.12 -6.02 -23.13
N TYR A 58 -4.73 -5.05 -22.43
CA TYR A 58 -4.97 -3.70 -22.95
C TYR A 58 -4.39 -2.57 -22.06
N GLY A 59 -3.49 -2.89 -21.13
CA GLY A 59 -2.93 -1.94 -20.18
C GLY A 59 -3.80 -1.71 -18.94
N GLY A 60 -3.61 -0.56 -18.28
CA GLY A 60 -4.20 -0.23 -16.99
C GLY A 60 -3.17 -0.18 -15.86
N ALA A 61 -3.62 -0.11 -14.61
CA ALA A 61 -2.74 -0.11 -13.44
C ALA A 61 -2.99 -1.36 -12.58
N ALA A 62 -1.91 -2.03 -12.20
CA ALA A 62 -1.94 -3.29 -11.45
C ALA A 62 -2.07 -3.02 -9.93
N PHE A 63 -3.20 -2.45 -9.50
CA PHE A 63 -3.39 -2.02 -8.10
C PHE A 63 -3.52 -3.18 -7.08
N HIS A 64 -3.87 -4.39 -7.51
CA HIS A 64 -4.33 -5.46 -6.61
C HIS A 64 -3.32 -6.57 -6.29
N ASP A 65 -2.06 -6.46 -6.68
CA ASP A 65 -1.03 -7.48 -6.39
C ASP A 65 0.35 -6.86 -6.10
N ASN A 66 0.37 -5.96 -5.12
CA ASN A 66 1.60 -5.35 -4.66
C ASN A 66 2.20 -6.18 -3.51
N LYS A 67 3.36 -6.80 -3.76
CA LYS A 67 4.15 -7.41 -2.69
C LYS A 67 4.78 -6.33 -1.84
N VAL A 68 4.49 -6.36 -0.55
CA VAL A 68 4.96 -5.39 0.44
C VAL A 68 5.55 -6.10 1.66
N TRP A 69 6.44 -5.41 2.35
CA TRP A 69 6.83 -5.72 3.71
C TRP A 69 6.15 -4.73 4.68
N LEU A 70 6.09 -5.09 5.96
CA LEU A 70 5.60 -4.23 7.03
C LEU A 70 6.62 -4.15 8.17
N ARG A 71 6.74 -2.97 8.77
CA ARG A 71 7.52 -2.74 9.99
C ARG A 71 6.70 -1.90 10.96
N ALA A 72 6.71 -2.27 12.24
CA ALA A 72 6.12 -1.45 13.28
C ALA A 72 7.00 -0.21 13.52
N LEU A 73 6.35 0.93 13.79
CA LEU A 73 6.98 2.20 14.15
C LEU A 73 6.65 2.60 15.59
#